data_AF-A0A4P2PYG7-F1
#
_entry.id   AF-A0A4P2PYG7-F1
#
_cell.length_a   1.000
_cell.length_b   1.000
_cell.length_c   1.000
_cell.angle_alpha   90.00
_cell.angle_beta   90.00
_cell.angle_gamma   90.00
#
_symmetry.space_group_name_H-M   'P 1'
#
loop_
_entity.id
_entity.type
_entity.pdbx_description
1 polymer ?
#
loop_
_entity_poly.entity_id
_entity_poly.type
_entity_poly.pdbx_seq_one_letter_code
_entity_poly.pdbx_strand_id
1 'polypeptide(L)'
;MIEAGAAKAAAPVRDLLIRGFLSGALLGISTSLAVTTALQTSLPVAGALVFPVGFVMIVLLGLELVTGNFALLPVALADRRCGAGQVIRNLTTVFLANLAGSLFYGALLAVSLTMMGSQAPDAMASKIVAIAQAKTHYQHLGLPGFVTMFVRAVLCNWMVCLGVVMAMTSTSTVGKIVAAWLPVLTFFAHGYEHAVVNMFVIPAGMLLGAPVSMADWWMGNQIPVTLGNLVGGGLFTGLFLYWTYRPREGEAQGKEEARAASRREREERGDDAVKGHGELDPPRPRSTTAA
;
A
#
# COMPACT_ATOMS: atom_id res chain seq x y z
N MET A 1 -11.69 -0.25 -1.68
CA MET A 1 -10.87 0.71 -0.90
C MET A 1 -11.48 1.03 0.45
N ILE A 2 -12.74 1.50 0.49
CA ILE A 2 -13.47 1.84 1.73
C ILE A 2 -13.38 0.73 2.79
N GLU A 3 -13.76 -0.50 2.43
CA GLU A 3 -13.74 -1.65 3.35
C GLU A 3 -12.34 -1.96 3.86
N ALA A 4 -11.33 -1.92 2.98
CA ALA A 4 -9.94 -2.14 3.36
C ALA A 4 -9.44 -1.07 4.33
N GLY A 5 -9.80 0.20 4.10
CA GLY A 5 -9.49 1.30 5.01
C GLY A 5 -10.17 1.14 6.38
N ALA A 6 -11.45 0.72 6.40
CA ALA A 6 -12.18 0.45 7.63
C ALA A 6 -11.56 -0.72 8.43
N ALA A 7 -11.21 -1.82 7.76
CA ALA A 7 -10.56 -2.97 8.37
C ALA A 7 -9.20 -2.58 8.98
N LYS A 8 -8.39 -1.79 8.27
CA LYS A 8 -7.11 -1.26 8.77
C LYS A 8 -7.29 -0.31 9.96
N ALA A 9 -8.30 0.54 9.91
CA ALA A 9 -8.63 1.44 11.03
C ALA A 9 -9.06 0.67 12.28
N ALA A 10 -9.75 -0.47 12.11
CA ALA A 10 -10.20 -1.33 13.20
C ALA A 10 -9.12 -2.29 13.76
N ALA A 11 -8.03 -2.51 13.03
CA ALA A 11 -7.01 -3.50 13.39
C ALA A 11 -6.43 -3.30 14.81
N PRO A 12 -6.16 -4.39 15.56
CA PRO A 12 -5.53 -4.32 16.88
C PRO A 12 -4.12 -3.74 16.82
N VAL A 13 -3.71 -2.99 17.86
CA VAL A 13 -2.38 -2.36 17.94
C VAL A 13 -1.24 -3.38 17.79
N ARG A 14 -1.38 -4.57 18.38
CA ARG A 14 -0.38 -5.65 18.24
C ARG A 14 -0.14 -6.01 16.77
N ASP A 15 -1.21 -6.17 16.01
CA ASP A 15 -1.14 -6.51 14.59
C ASP A 15 -0.53 -5.37 13.78
N LEU A 16 -0.88 -4.12 14.09
CA LEU A 16 -0.28 -2.94 13.46
C LEU A 16 1.23 -2.86 13.71
N LEU A 17 1.67 -3.13 14.94
CA LEU A 17 3.09 -3.13 15.31
C LEU A 17 3.87 -4.23 14.58
N ILE A 18 3.38 -5.48 14.61
CA ILE A 18 4.10 -6.60 13.99
C ILE A 18 4.12 -6.44 12.46
N ARG A 19 2.97 -6.18 11.84
CA ARG A 19 2.89 -6.02 10.39
C ARG A 19 3.65 -4.79 9.91
N GLY A 20 3.61 -3.70 10.68
CA GLY A 20 4.37 -2.48 10.40
C GLY A 20 5.87 -2.69 10.49
N PHE A 21 6.34 -3.38 11.52
CA PHE A 21 7.75 -3.74 11.67
C PHE A 21 8.25 -4.54 10.46
N LEU A 22 7.51 -5.58 10.06
CA LEU A 22 7.87 -6.40 8.91
C LEU A 22 7.90 -5.57 7.62
N SER A 23 6.94 -4.67 7.38
CA SER A 23 6.95 -3.79 6.21
C SER A 23 8.17 -2.86 6.17
N GLY A 24 8.57 -2.28 7.30
CA GLY A 24 9.75 -1.44 7.39
C GLY A 24 11.05 -2.19 7.05
N ALA A 25 11.18 -3.41 7.59
CA ALA A 25 12.32 -4.28 7.30
C ALA A 25 12.35 -4.74 5.83
N LEU A 26 11.21 -5.16 5.29
CA LEU A 26 11.10 -5.63 3.89
C LEU A 26 11.43 -4.53 2.88
N LEU A 27 11.06 -3.27 3.14
CA LEU A 27 11.48 -2.16 2.28
C LEU A 27 12.98 -1.86 2.42
N GLY A 28 13.56 -2.02 3.60
CA GLY A 28 15.00 -1.98 3.77
C GLY A 28 15.71 -3.04 2.92
N ILE A 29 15.25 -4.29 2.99
CA ILE A 29 15.76 -5.43 2.19
C ILE A 29 15.63 -5.14 0.70
N SER A 30 14.49 -4.61 0.25
CA SER A 30 14.30 -4.28 -1.16
C SER A 30 15.21 -3.15 -1.63
N THR A 31 15.46 -2.17 -0.76
CA THR A 31 16.35 -1.06 -1.05
C THR A 31 17.79 -1.55 -1.17
N SER A 32 18.26 -2.42 -0.26
CA SER A 32 19.61 -2.98 -0.34
C SER A 32 19.78 -3.88 -1.57
N LEU A 33 18.78 -4.69 -1.92
CA LEU A 33 18.75 -5.45 -3.18
C LEU A 33 18.90 -4.53 -4.39
N ALA A 34 18.11 -3.45 -4.46
CA ALA A 34 18.18 -2.49 -5.56
C ALA A 34 19.57 -1.83 -5.69
N VAL A 35 20.20 -1.48 -4.57
CA VAL A 35 21.56 -0.90 -4.57
C VAL A 35 22.58 -1.95 -5.03
N THR A 36 22.52 -3.18 -4.51
CA THR A 36 23.40 -4.28 -4.95
C THR A 36 23.27 -4.54 -6.44
N THR A 37 22.06 -4.63 -6.97
CA THR A 37 21.82 -4.84 -8.40
C THR A 37 22.36 -3.67 -9.24
N ALA A 38 22.13 -2.43 -8.81
CA ALA A 38 22.67 -1.26 -9.51
C ALA A 38 24.21 -1.25 -9.53
N LEU A 39 24.86 -1.68 -8.44
CA LEU A 39 26.33 -1.79 -8.36
C LEU A 39 26.86 -2.91 -9.25
N GLN A 40 26.27 -4.10 -9.19
CA GLN A 40 26.70 -5.27 -9.97
C GLN A 40 26.53 -5.08 -11.48
N THR A 41 25.46 -4.39 -11.89
CA THR A 41 25.15 -4.16 -13.31
C THR A 41 25.71 -2.84 -13.84
N SER A 42 26.11 -1.93 -12.95
CA SER A 42 26.37 -0.52 -13.29
C SER A 42 25.18 0.22 -13.94
N LEU A 43 23.97 -0.32 -13.82
CA LEU A 43 22.74 0.24 -14.39
C LEU A 43 21.74 0.59 -13.27
N PRO A 44 21.54 1.88 -12.94
CA PRO A 44 20.57 2.29 -11.92
C PRO A 44 19.16 1.77 -12.17
N VAL A 45 18.76 1.68 -13.44
CA VAL A 45 17.45 1.16 -13.86
C VAL A 45 17.25 -0.32 -13.51
N ALA A 46 18.32 -1.13 -13.46
CA ALA A 46 18.23 -2.52 -13.03
C ALA A 46 17.89 -2.63 -11.53
N GLY A 47 18.43 -1.73 -10.71
CA GLY A 47 18.02 -1.58 -9.31
C GLY A 47 16.54 -1.20 -9.18
N ALA A 48 16.08 -0.25 -10.00
CA ALA A 48 14.67 0.15 -10.03
C ALA A 48 13.72 -0.96 -10.47
N LEU A 49 14.18 -1.84 -11.38
CA LEU A 49 13.41 -2.99 -11.82
C LEU A 49 13.15 -3.98 -10.68
N VAL A 50 14.13 -4.22 -9.79
CA VAL A 50 14.02 -5.21 -8.69
C VAL A 50 13.47 -4.63 -7.38
N PHE A 51 13.52 -3.31 -7.21
CA PHE A 51 12.99 -2.64 -6.01
C PHE A 51 11.52 -3.00 -5.65
N PRO A 52 10.59 -3.27 -6.59
CA PRO A 52 9.21 -3.61 -6.23
C PRO A 52 9.04 -4.91 -5.43
N VAL A 53 10.06 -5.79 -5.37
CA VAL A 53 9.99 -7.09 -4.67
C VAL A 53 9.50 -6.93 -3.22
N GLY A 54 10.07 -6.01 -2.45
CA GLY A 54 9.65 -5.73 -1.07
C GLY A 54 8.20 -5.25 -0.94
N PHE A 55 7.79 -4.34 -1.82
CA PHE A 55 6.42 -3.81 -1.82
C PHE A 55 5.39 -4.89 -2.19
N VAL A 56 5.71 -5.74 -3.17
CA VAL A 56 4.86 -6.86 -3.57
C VAL A 56 4.68 -7.85 -2.41
N MET A 57 5.76 -8.19 -1.68
CA MET A 57 5.65 -9.04 -0.48
C MET A 57 4.73 -8.42 0.57
N ILE A 58 4.84 -7.11 0.82
CA ILE A 58 3.97 -6.38 1.75
C ILE A 58 2.50 -6.49 1.33
N VAL A 59 2.20 -6.30 0.05
CA VAL A 59 0.83 -6.37 -0.48
C VAL A 59 0.27 -7.80 -0.40
N LEU A 60 1.03 -8.80 -0.83
CA LEU A 60 0.57 -10.20 -0.84
C LEU A 60 0.34 -10.75 0.57
N LEU A 61 1.19 -10.36 1.53
CA LEU A 61 1.07 -10.77 2.93
C LEU A 61 0.07 -9.93 3.74
N GLY A 62 -0.50 -8.87 3.16
CA GLY A 62 -1.45 -8.00 3.86
C GLY A 62 -0.84 -7.26 5.05
N LEU A 63 0.42 -6.82 4.92
CA LEU A 63 1.14 -6.10 5.96
C LEU A 63 0.72 -4.62 6.04
N GLU A 64 1.28 -3.89 7.01
CA GLU A 64 0.93 -2.51 7.32
C GLU A 64 2.05 -1.56 6.89
N LEU A 65 1.78 -0.77 5.86
CA LEU A 65 2.71 0.24 5.37
C LEU A 65 2.05 1.61 5.47
N VAL A 66 2.64 2.52 6.25
CA VAL A 66 2.05 3.84 6.53
C VAL A 66 1.78 4.61 5.23
N THR A 67 2.70 4.53 4.27
CA THR A 67 2.57 5.19 2.97
C THR A 67 1.43 4.61 2.13
N GLY A 68 1.14 3.31 2.23
CA GLY A 68 -0.06 2.71 1.63
C GLY A 68 -1.34 3.11 2.35
N ASN A 69 -1.30 3.23 3.68
CA ASN A 69 -2.43 3.60 4.51
C ASN A 69 -2.86 5.07 4.29
N PHE A 70 -1.96 5.93 3.80
CA PHE A 70 -2.28 7.32 3.45
C PHE A 70 -3.38 7.45 2.39
N ALA A 71 -3.62 6.46 1.51
CA ALA A 71 -4.78 6.48 0.62
C ALA A 71 -6.03 5.82 1.24
N LEU A 72 -5.86 4.70 1.95
CA LEU A 72 -7.00 3.88 2.38
C LEU A 72 -7.74 4.47 3.58
N LEU A 73 -7.04 5.05 4.56
CA LEU A 73 -7.65 5.58 5.78
C LEU A 73 -8.45 6.88 5.54
N PRO A 74 -7.96 7.86 4.76
CA PRO A 74 -8.77 9.03 4.44
C PRO A 74 -10.06 8.69 3.69
N VAL A 75 -10.02 7.67 2.82
CA VAL A 75 -11.22 7.19 2.11
C VAL A 75 -12.24 6.59 3.07
N ALA A 76 -11.81 5.75 4.03
CA ALA A 76 -12.71 5.21 5.04
C ALA A 76 -13.28 6.29 5.99
N LEU A 77 -12.48 7.31 6.31
CA LEU A 77 -12.91 8.46 7.11
C LEU A 77 -13.93 9.33 6.36
N ALA A 78 -13.67 9.63 5.08
CA ALA A 78 -14.58 10.39 4.22
C ALA A 78 -15.93 9.68 4.04
N ASP A 79 -15.91 8.35 3.99
CA ASP A 79 -17.11 7.50 3.94
C ASP A 79 -17.75 7.24 5.31
N ARG A 80 -17.24 7.86 6.39
CA ARG A 80 -17.73 7.71 7.78
C ARG A 80 -17.72 6.27 8.30
N ARG A 81 -16.82 5.42 7.79
CA ARG A 81 -16.64 4.02 8.24
C ARG A 81 -15.72 3.89 9.45
N CYS A 82 -14.95 4.93 9.77
CA CYS A 82 -14.10 4.99 10.97
C CYS A 82 -14.01 6.41 11.51
N GLY A 83 -13.60 6.55 12.77
CA GLY A 83 -13.35 7.85 13.39
C GLY A 83 -11.93 8.37 13.16
N ALA A 84 -11.75 9.70 13.24
CA ALA A 84 -10.44 10.34 13.10
C ALA A 84 -9.41 9.81 14.12
N GLY A 85 -9.84 9.47 15.34
CA GLY A 85 -8.97 8.84 16.35
C GLY A 85 -8.40 7.49 15.91
N GLN A 86 -9.17 6.67 15.18
CA GLN A 86 -8.68 5.40 14.65
C GLN A 86 -7.66 5.60 13.53
N VAL A 87 -7.87 6.63 12.69
CA VAL A 87 -6.92 7.02 11.64
C VAL A 87 -5.60 7.47 12.23
N ILE A 88 -5.62 8.40 13.19
CA ILE A 88 -4.42 8.90 13.86
C ILE A 88 -3.68 7.77 14.59
N ARG A 89 -4.41 6.90 15.30
CA ARG A 89 -3.85 5.71 15.95
C ARG A 89 -3.14 4.82 14.93
N ASN A 90 -3.81 4.45 13.84
CA ASN A 90 -3.21 3.58 12.83
C ASN A 90 -1.96 4.22 12.23
N LEU A 91 -2.08 5.44 11.70
CA LEU A 91 -0.95 6.11 11.03
C LEU A 91 0.26 6.26 11.94
N THR A 92 0.04 6.66 13.20
CA THR A 92 1.13 6.84 14.17
C THR A 92 1.75 5.49 14.55
N THR A 93 0.94 4.48 14.89
CA THR A 93 1.44 3.14 15.25
C THR A 93 2.22 2.50 14.10
N VAL A 94 1.69 2.56 12.88
CA VAL A 94 2.34 1.95 11.70
C VAL A 94 3.59 2.73 11.30
N PHE A 95 3.60 4.07 11.41
CA PHE A 95 4.80 4.87 11.16
C PHE A 95 5.94 4.47 12.10
N LEU A 96 5.67 4.37 13.40
CA LEU A 96 6.67 3.97 14.40
C LEU A 96 7.13 2.52 14.20
N ALA A 97 6.20 1.63 13.84
CA ALA A 97 6.52 0.24 13.55
C ALA A 97 7.38 0.11 12.29
N ASN A 98 7.04 0.81 11.20
CA ASN A 98 7.84 0.87 9.98
C ASN A 98 9.25 1.40 10.30
N LEU A 99 9.36 2.49 11.06
CA LEU A 99 10.65 3.02 11.52
C LEU A 99 11.46 1.98 12.30
N ALA A 100 10.85 1.32 13.29
CA ALA A 100 11.53 0.30 14.09
C ALA A 100 12.04 -0.88 13.23
N GLY A 101 11.24 -1.34 12.27
CA GLY A 101 11.64 -2.39 11.33
C GLY A 101 12.78 -1.98 10.40
N SER A 102 12.72 -0.74 9.89
CA SER A 102 13.77 -0.18 9.04
C SER A 102 15.10 0.00 9.79
N LEU A 103 15.05 0.50 11.03
CA LEU A 103 16.23 0.63 11.89
C LEU A 103 16.82 -0.74 12.25
N PHE A 104 15.96 -1.71 12.62
CA PHE A 104 16.38 -3.06 12.92
C PHE A 104 17.13 -3.70 11.74
N TYR A 105 16.53 -3.65 10.54
CA TYR A 105 17.18 -4.17 9.34
C TYR A 105 18.47 -3.40 9.01
N GLY A 106 18.47 -2.07 9.14
CA GLY A 106 19.66 -1.25 8.91
C GLY A 106 20.83 -1.64 9.81
N ALA A 107 20.58 -1.91 11.09
CA ALA A 107 21.57 -2.40 12.02
C ALA A 107 22.12 -3.78 11.62
N LEU A 108 21.24 -4.74 11.27
CA LEU A 108 21.66 -6.06 10.80
C LEU A 108 22.49 -5.98 9.51
N LEU A 109 22.10 -5.11 8.58
CA LEU A 109 22.84 -4.89 7.35
C LEU A 109 24.22 -4.28 7.63
N ALA A 110 24.31 -3.29 8.53
CA ALA A 110 25.60 -2.70 8.89
C ALA A 110 26.56 -3.73 9.50
N VAL A 111 26.06 -4.62 10.37
CA VAL A 111 26.84 -5.75 10.91
C VAL A 111 27.30 -6.68 9.78
N SER A 112 26.41 -7.01 8.84
CA SER A 112 26.71 -7.88 7.70
C SER A 112 27.77 -7.28 6.77
N LEU A 113 27.71 -5.98 6.47
CA LEU A 113 28.62 -5.33 5.52
C LEU A 113 30.01 -5.05 6.11
N THR A 114 30.12 -4.99 7.44
CA THR A 114 31.38 -4.63 8.12
C THR A 114 32.01 -5.78 8.88
N MET A 115 31.45 -6.99 8.78
CA MET A 115 31.83 -8.15 9.62
C MET A 115 31.87 -7.76 11.11
N MET A 116 30.77 -7.19 11.59
CA MET A 116 30.66 -6.65 12.96
C MET A 116 31.70 -5.55 13.27
N GLY A 117 32.00 -4.69 12.31
CA GLY A 117 32.97 -3.60 12.43
C GLY A 117 34.44 -4.02 12.32
N SER A 118 34.73 -5.30 12.05
CA SER A 118 36.12 -5.77 11.87
C SER A 118 36.70 -5.42 10.49
N GLN A 119 35.85 -5.11 9.52
CA GLN A 119 36.24 -4.73 8.17
C GLN A 119 35.76 -3.32 7.82
N ALA A 120 36.53 -2.65 6.98
CA ALA A 120 36.14 -1.36 6.43
C ALA A 120 34.86 -1.48 5.58
N PRO A 121 34.03 -0.42 5.52
CA PRO A 121 32.83 -0.39 4.67
C PRO A 121 33.16 -0.74 3.21
N ASP A 122 32.43 -1.71 2.65
CA ASP A 122 32.58 -2.11 1.25
C ASP A 122 31.91 -1.11 0.27
N ALA A 123 31.87 -1.47 -1.02
CA ALA A 123 31.24 -0.64 -2.06
C ALA A 123 29.74 -0.42 -1.81
N MET A 124 29.05 -1.42 -1.26
CA MET A 124 27.63 -1.34 -0.91
C MET A 124 27.42 -0.35 0.23
N ALA A 125 28.22 -0.45 1.30
CA ALA A 125 28.17 0.48 2.42
C ALA A 125 28.50 1.92 1.99
N SER A 126 29.54 2.09 1.17
CA SER A 126 29.90 3.39 0.60
C SER A 126 28.77 4.01 -0.22
N LYS A 127 28.02 3.18 -0.97
CA LYS A 127 26.87 3.65 -1.74
C LYS A 127 25.70 4.06 -0.84
N ILE A 128 25.43 3.33 0.25
CA ILE A 128 24.42 3.72 1.24
C ILE A 128 24.78 5.05 1.89
N VAL A 129 26.05 5.26 2.28
CA VAL A 129 26.55 6.54 2.82
C VAL A 129 26.28 7.68 1.84
N ALA A 130 26.63 7.51 0.57
CA ALA A 130 26.39 8.53 -0.46
C ALA A 130 24.90 8.83 -0.66
N ILE A 131 24.01 7.82 -0.60
CA ILE A 131 22.56 8.02 -0.71
C ILE A 131 22.03 8.80 0.50
N ALA A 132 22.48 8.50 1.72
CA ALA A 132 22.07 9.21 2.94
C ALA A 132 22.44 10.70 2.87
N GLN A 133 23.66 11.02 2.42
CA GLN A 133 24.11 12.39 2.20
C GLN A 133 23.27 13.09 1.13
N ALA A 134 23.06 12.46 -0.03
CA ALA A 134 22.27 13.05 -1.12
C ALA A 134 20.84 13.37 -0.70
N LYS A 135 20.20 12.49 0.09
CA LYS A 135 18.82 12.66 0.57
C LYS A 135 18.66 13.78 1.61
N THR A 136 19.72 14.14 2.30
CA THR A 136 19.71 15.21 3.32
C THR A 136 20.30 16.52 2.80
N HIS A 137 20.89 16.51 1.59
CA HIS A 137 21.53 17.68 1.01
C HIS A 137 20.55 18.83 0.63
N TYR A 138 19.25 18.53 0.44
CA TYR A 138 18.26 19.52 0.03
C TYR A 138 18.22 20.77 0.92
N GLN A 139 18.53 20.63 2.21
CA GLN A 139 18.54 21.76 3.14
C GLN A 139 19.53 22.87 2.76
N HIS A 140 20.66 22.52 2.13
CA HIS A 140 21.67 23.49 1.69
C HIS A 140 21.18 24.35 0.52
N LEU A 141 20.19 23.85 -0.22
CA LEU A 141 19.57 24.56 -1.34
C LEU A 141 18.44 25.50 -0.87
N GLY A 142 18.17 25.59 0.44
CA GLY A 142 17.12 26.43 1.01
C GLY A 142 15.73 26.07 0.47
N LEU A 143 14.89 27.09 0.25
CA LEU A 143 13.50 26.90 -0.19
C LEU A 143 13.35 26.06 -1.47
N PRO A 144 14.14 26.28 -2.56
CA PRO A 144 14.09 25.44 -3.76
C PRO A 144 14.32 23.94 -3.48
N GLY A 145 15.26 23.61 -2.58
CA GLY A 145 15.53 22.24 -2.16
C GLY A 145 14.36 21.62 -1.42
N PHE A 146 13.81 22.33 -0.44
CA PHE A 146 12.63 21.88 0.31
C PHE A 146 11.42 21.64 -0.59
N VAL A 147 11.14 22.56 -1.52
CA VAL A 147 10.04 22.42 -2.49
C VAL A 147 10.27 21.20 -3.38
N THR A 148 11.47 21.03 -3.91
CA THR A 148 11.80 19.90 -4.79
C THR A 148 11.64 18.57 -4.07
N MET A 149 12.17 18.45 -2.85
CA MET A 149 12.02 17.25 -2.02
C MET A 149 10.54 16.96 -1.72
N PHE A 150 9.77 17.98 -1.32
CA PHE A 150 8.35 17.83 -1.03
C PHE A 150 7.56 17.36 -2.25
N VAL A 151 7.79 17.95 -3.43
CA VAL A 151 7.14 17.55 -4.69
C VAL A 151 7.54 16.13 -5.09
N ARG A 152 8.84 15.77 -4.98
CA ARG A 152 9.29 14.39 -5.20
C ARG A 152 8.57 13.43 -4.25
N ALA A 153 8.32 13.82 -3.01
CA ALA A 153 7.57 13.00 -2.07
C ALA A 153 6.07 12.89 -2.42
N VAL A 154 5.43 13.95 -2.91
CA VAL A 154 4.06 13.87 -3.44
C VAL A 154 3.98 12.89 -4.61
N LEU A 155 4.88 13.02 -5.58
CA LEU A 155 4.93 12.15 -6.77
C LEU A 155 5.24 10.69 -6.41
N CYS A 156 6.12 10.47 -5.42
CA CYS A 156 6.39 9.14 -4.90
C CYS A 156 5.10 8.46 -4.41
N ASN A 157 4.40 9.10 -3.49
CA ASN A 157 3.35 8.39 -2.77
C ASN A 157 2.02 8.35 -3.52
N TRP A 158 1.84 9.22 -4.52
CA TRP A 158 0.80 9.00 -5.54
C TRP A 158 0.97 7.60 -6.14
N MET A 159 2.18 7.29 -6.64
CA MET A 159 2.47 5.99 -7.25
C MET A 159 2.42 4.82 -6.25
N VAL A 160 2.97 4.97 -5.05
CA VAL A 160 2.94 3.89 -4.03
C VAL A 160 1.50 3.51 -3.67
N CYS A 161 0.65 4.49 -3.37
CA CYS A 161 -0.76 4.23 -3.10
C CYS A 161 -1.48 3.66 -4.33
N LEU A 162 -1.15 4.14 -5.53
CA LEU A 162 -1.72 3.60 -6.76
C LEU A 162 -1.38 2.12 -6.92
N GLY A 163 -0.15 1.69 -6.57
CA GLY A 163 0.24 0.28 -6.53
C GLY A 163 -0.59 -0.56 -5.57
N VAL A 164 -0.92 -0.01 -4.38
CA VAL A 164 -1.84 -0.68 -3.43
C VAL A 164 -3.21 -0.85 -4.06
N VAL A 165 -3.77 0.22 -4.63
CA VAL A 165 -5.12 0.21 -5.21
C VAL A 165 -5.21 -0.70 -6.43
N MET A 166 -4.23 -0.63 -7.34
CA MET A 166 -4.16 -1.48 -8.53
C MET A 166 -4.05 -2.96 -8.15
N ALA A 167 -3.28 -3.31 -7.11
CA ALA A 167 -3.24 -4.70 -6.65
C ALA A 167 -4.62 -5.17 -6.13
N MET A 168 -5.43 -4.29 -5.56
CA MET A 168 -6.79 -4.64 -5.11
C MET A 168 -7.77 -4.91 -6.27
N THR A 169 -7.46 -4.52 -7.50
CA THR A 169 -8.34 -4.76 -8.66
C THR A 169 -8.19 -6.18 -9.23
N SER A 170 -7.20 -6.95 -8.79
CA SER A 170 -6.95 -8.32 -9.25
C SER A 170 -7.27 -9.35 -8.16
N THR A 171 -7.88 -10.46 -8.57
CA THR A 171 -8.06 -11.66 -7.73
C THR A 171 -6.92 -12.66 -7.87
N SER A 172 -6.15 -12.62 -8.97
CA SER A 172 -5.02 -13.52 -9.20
C SER A 172 -3.74 -12.97 -8.55
N THR A 173 -2.92 -13.86 -7.96
CA THR A 173 -1.64 -13.49 -7.35
C THR A 173 -0.71 -12.83 -8.36
N VAL A 174 -0.58 -13.38 -9.57
CA VAL A 174 0.25 -12.80 -10.64
C VAL A 174 -0.25 -11.41 -11.03
N GLY A 175 -1.57 -11.22 -11.17
CA GLY A 175 -2.13 -9.91 -11.48
C GLY A 175 -1.85 -8.88 -10.38
N LYS A 176 -1.90 -9.28 -9.09
CA LYS A 176 -1.52 -8.41 -7.97
C LYS A 176 -0.04 -8.00 -8.04
N ILE A 177 0.84 -8.95 -8.36
CA ILE A 177 2.28 -8.70 -8.50
C ILE A 177 2.51 -7.65 -9.60
N VAL A 178 2.02 -7.90 -10.81
CA VAL A 178 2.24 -7.00 -11.96
C VAL A 178 1.62 -5.63 -11.73
N ALA A 179 0.39 -5.58 -11.20
CA ALA A 179 -0.32 -4.33 -10.93
C ALA A 179 0.40 -3.44 -9.90
N ALA A 180 0.94 -4.04 -8.84
CA ALA A 180 1.76 -3.34 -7.86
C ALA A 180 3.14 -2.93 -8.42
N TRP A 181 3.71 -3.75 -9.30
CA TRP A 181 5.07 -3.55 -9.82
C TRP A 181 5.20 -2.28 -10.65
N LEU A 182 4.23 -2.02 -11.54
CA LEU A 182 4.26 -0.91 -12.50
C LEU A 182 4.51 0.47 -11.84
N PRO A 183 3.67 0.94 -10.89
CA PRO A 183 3.88 2.26 -10.31
C PRO A 183 5.09 2.30 -9.36
N VAL A 184 5.42 1.18 -8.70
CA VAL A 184 6.56 1.12 -7.77
C VAL A 184 7.90 1.22 -8.49
N LEU A 185 8.05 0.49 -9.59
CA LEU A 185 9.19 0.65 -10.50
C LEU A 185 9.30 2.10 -10.96
N THR A 186 8.17 2.69 -11.39
CA THR A 186 8.15 4.03 -11.97
C THR A 186 8.68 5.08 -10.99
N PHE A 187 8.17 5.15 -9.76
CA PHE A 187 8.64 6.18 -8.83
C PHE A 187 10.10 5.97 -8.43
N PHE A 188 10.53 4.72 -8.28
CA PHE A 188 11.88 4.41 -7.85
C PHE A 188 12.90 4.72 -8.96
N ALA A 189 12.55 4.44 -10.23
CA ALA A 189 13.37 4.80 -11.39
C ALA A 189 13.58 6.31 -11.52
N HIS A 190 12.59 7.13 -11.13
CA HIS A 190 12.72 8.59 -11.08
C HIS A 190 13.47 9.10 -9.84
N GLY A 191 13.77 8.21 -8.88
CA GLY A 191 14.46 8.54 -7.64
C GLY A 191 13.63 9.39 -6.67
N TYR A 192 12.31 9.28 -6.71
CA TYR A 192 11.44 10.07 -5.82
C TYR A 192 11.63 9.72 -4.34
N GLU A 193 11.12 10.59 -3.46
CA GLU A 193 11.35 10.50 -2.01
C GLU A 193 10.26 9.69 -1.30
N HIS A 194 10.65 8.57 -0.67
CA HIS A 194 9.73 7.69 0.05
C HIS A 194 10.08 7.63 1.53
N ALA A 195 9.16 8.06 2.39
CA ALA A 195 9.37 8.20 3.83
C ALA A 195 9.90 6.91 4.48
N VAL A 196 9.34 5.74 4.15
CA VAL A 196 9.74 4.46 4.77
C VAL A 196 11.05 3.93 4.20
N VAL A 197 11.40 4.25 2.95
CA VAL A 197 12.74 3.90 2.43
C VAL A 197 13.78 4.79 3.11
N ASN A 198 13.45 6.06 3.35
CA ASN A 198 14.30 7.02 4.04
C ASN A 198 14.48 6.66 5.53
N MET A 199 13.49 6.03 6.18
CA MET A 199 13.62 5.43 7.52
C MET A 199 14.65 4.32 7.61
N PHE A 200 15.05 3.72 6.48
CA PHE A 200 16.12 2.73 6.41
C PHE A 200 17.43 3.38 5.96
N VAL A 201 17.45 3.97 4.77
CA VAL A 201 18.73 4.26 4.08
C VAL A 201 19.51 5.38 4.74
N ILE A 202 18.83 6.37 5.33
CA ILE A 202 19.49 7.48 6.03
C ILE A 202 20.15 6.99 7.33
N PRO A 203 19.42 6.37 8.28
CA PRO A 203 20.05 5.87 9.50
C PRO A 203 21.05 4.74 9.24
N ALA A 204 20.84 3.88 8.23
CA ALA A 204 21.86 2.90 7.83
C ALA A 204 23.14 3.60 7.34
N GLY A 205 23.02 4.68 6.55
CA GLY A 205 24.16 5.49 6.15
C GLY A 205 24.86 6.15 7.34
N MET A 206 24.11 6.68 8.30
CA MET A 206 24.66 7.24 9.55
C MET A 206 25.47 6.19 10.33
N LEU A 207 24.94 4.97 10.49
CA LEU A 207 25.65 3.85 11.14
C LEU A 207 26.94 3.46 10.40
N LEU A 208 26.96 3.65 9.08
CA LEU A 208 28.10 3.35 8.21
C LEU A 208 29.07 4.53 8.02
N GLY A 209 28.86 5.65 8.75
CA GLY A 209 29.78 6.78 8.77
C GLY A 209 29.39 7.98 7.90
N ALA A 210 28.14 8.07 7.43
CA ALA A 210 27.67 9.28 6.75
C ALA A 210 27.68 10.48 7.73
N PRO A 211 28.23 11.65 7.34
CA PRO A 211 28.22 12.87 8.13
C PRO A 211 26.84 13.54 8.06
N VAL A 212 25.82 12.83 8.58
CA VAL A 212 24.43 13.24 8.61
C VAL A 212 24.00 13.23 10.08
N SER A 213 23.56 14.38 10.59
CA SER A 213 23.04 14.51 11.94
C SER A 213 21.56 14.09 12.03
N MET A 214 21.07 13.91 13.25
CA MET A 214 19.64 13.70 13.48
C MET A 214 18.77 14.86 12.99
N ALA A 215 19.29 16.09 13.02
CA ALA A 215 18.58 17.27 12.51
C ALA A 215 18.50 17.24 10.98
N ASP A 216 19.60 16.90 10.31
CA ASP A 216 19.66 16.75 8.85
C ASP A 216 18.66 15.68 8.37
N TRP A 217 18.56 14.58 9.11
CA TRP A 217 17.58 13.54 8.81
C TRP A 217 16.15 14.00 9.08
N TRP A 218 15.80 14.39 10.31
CA TRP A 218 14.39 14.65 10.65
C TRP A 218 13.83 15.91 10.00
N MET A 219 14.56 17.03 10.10
CA MET A 219 14.13 18.33 9.59
C MET A 219 14.46 18.48 8.11
N GLY A 220 15.64 18.02 7.70
CA GLY A 220 16.10 18.11 6.31
C GLY A 220 15.51 17.07 5.37
N ASN A 221 14.87 15.99 5.89
CA ASN A 221 14.29 14.96 5.04
C ASN A 221 12.99 14.34 5.57
N GLN A 222 13.01 13.66 6.72
CA GLN A 222 11.97 12.72 7.14
C GLN A 222 10.60 13.39 7.28
N ILE A 223 10.50 14.54 7.95
CA ILE A 223 9.24 15.24 8.15
C ILE A 223 8.70 15.79 6.82
N PRO A 224 9.45 16.59 6.04
CA PRO A 224 8.97 17.10 4.75
C PRO A 224 8.56 15.98 3.78
N VAL A 225 9.33 14.90 3.70
CA VAL A 225 9.01 13.76 2.82
C VAL A 225 7.75 13.05 3.29
N THR A 226 7.58 12.86 4.60
CA THR A 226 6.35 12.23 5.14
C THR A 226 5.12 13.07 4.83
N LEU A 227 5.21 14.41 4.96
CA LEU A 227 4.11 15.32 4.62
C LEU A 227 3.79 15.31 3.12
N GLY A 228 4.82 15.31 2.26
CA GLY A 228 4.62 15.19 0.81
C GLY A 228 4.00 13.84 0.46
N ASN A 229 4.44 12.74 1.06
CA ASN A 229 3.84 11.43 0.88
C ASN A 229 2.37 11.39 1.34
N LEU A 230 2.03 12.02 2.46
CA LEU A 230 0.65 12.13 2.94
C LEU A 230 -0.24 12.83 1.90
N VAL A 231 0.22 13.94 1.32
CA VAL A 231 -0.50 14.66 0.26
C VAL A 231 -0.63 13.81 -0.99
N GLY A 232 0.47 13.22 -1.47
CA GLY A 232 0.49 12.35 -2.65
C GLY A 232 -0.50 11.19 -2.57
N GLY A 233 -0.44 10.43 -1.48
CA GLY A 233 -1.29 9.26 -1.29
C GLY A 233 -2.73 9.62 -0.93
N GLY A 234 -2.91 10.54 0.02
CA GLY A 234 -4.23 10.91 0.53
C GLY A 234 -5.08 11.65 -0.49
N LEU A 235 -4.52 12.65 -1.18
CA LEU A 235 -5.28 13.45 -2.14
C LEU A 235 -5.41 12.75 -3.49
N PHE A 236 -4.29 12.49 -4.17
CA PHE A 236 -4.30 12.08 -5.58
C PHE A 236 -4.76 10.63 -5.79
N THR A 237 -4.44 9.72 -4.87
CA THR A 237 -4.92 8.34 -4.96
C THR A 237 -6.17 8.13 -4.11
N GLY A 238 -6.16 8.52 -2.84
CA GLY A 238 -7.29 8.29 -1.93
C GLY A 238 -8.55 9.05 -2.35
N LEU A 239 -8.54 10.37 -2.12
CA LEU A 239 -9.73 11.22 -2.25
C LEU A 239 -10.21 11.37 -3.70
N PHE A 240 -9.30 11.53 -4.68
CA PHE A 240 -9.70 11.65 -6.09
C PHE A 240 -10.40 10.39 -6.60
N LEU A 241 -9.89 9.19 -6.31
CA LEU A 241 -10.58 7.94 -6.68
C LEU A 241 -11.87 7.77 -5.90
N TYR A 242 -11.91 8.17 -4.62
CA TYR A 242 -13.16 8.12 -3.85
C TYR A 242 -14.26 8.98 -4.46
N TRP A 243 -13.97 10.23 -4.84
CA TRP A 243 -14.97 11.15 -5.38
C TRP A 243 -15.47 10.77 -6.76
N THR A 244 -14.70 10.04 -7.57
CA THR A 244 -15.10 9.63 -8.92
C THR A 244 -15.75 8.26 -8.98
N TYR A 245 -15.41 7.34 -8.05
CA TYR A 245 -15.91 5.96 -8.07
C TYR A 245 -16.94 5.64 -6.97
N ARG A 246 -17.25 6.57 -6.06
CA ARG A 246 -18.34 6.37 -5.09
C ARG A 246 -19.68 6.32 -5.84
N PRO A 247 -20.52 5.30 -5.62
CA PRO A 247 -21.89 5.29 -6.15
C PRO A 247 -22.63 6.55 -5.69
N ARG A 248 -23.19 7.30 -6.63
CA ARG A 248 -24.07 8.43 -6.29
C ARG A 248 -25.30 7.87 -5.57
N GLU A 249 -25.76 8.55 -4.52
CA GLU A 249 -26.85 8.05 -3.66
C GLU A 249 -28.11 7.66 -4.45
N GLY A 250 -28.41 8.37 -5.56
CA GLY A 250 -29.50 8.01 -6.47
C GLY A 250 -29.27 6.77 -7.36
N GLU A 251 -28.03 6.42 -7.69
CA GLU A 251 -27.72 5.21 -8.48
C GLU A 251 -27.76 3.93 -7.63
N ALA A 252 -27.43 4.04 -6.33
CA ALA A 252 -27.54 2.92 -5.40
C ALA A 252 -29.01 2.57 -5.12
N GLN A 253 -29.85 3.58 -4.88
CA GLN A 253 -31.30 3.41 -4.72
C GLN A 253 -31.94 2.82 -5.97
N GLY A 254 -31.65 3.35 -7.16
CA GLY A 254 -32.19 2.82 -8.42
C GLY A 254 -31.79 1.38 -8.72
N LYS A 255 -30.57 0.95 -8.33
CA LYS A 255 -30.13 -0.45 -8.48
C LYS A 255 -30.80 -1.38 -7.48
N GLU A 256 -31.07 -0.91 -6.27
CA GLU A 256 -31.75 -1.68 -5.23
C GLU A 256 -33.23 -1.83 -5.55
N GLU A 257 -33.88 -0.77 -6.02
CA GLU A 257 -35.25 -0.79 -6.55
C GLU A 257 -35.37 -1.71 -7.77
N ALA A 258 -34.45 -1.64 -8.74
CA ALA A 258 -34.45 -2.54 -9.89
C ALA A 258 -34.23 -4.02 -9.50
N ARG A 259 -33.38 -4.29 -8.50
CA ARG A 259 -33.20 -5.64 -7.96
C ARG A 259 -34.44 -6.13 -7.20
N ALA A 260 -35.10 -5.27 -6.44
CA ALA A 260 -36.34 -5.60 -5.77
C ALA A 260 -37.47 -5.85 -6.77
N ALA A 261 -37.58 -5.05 -7.84
CA ALA A 261 -38.53 -5.23 -8.92
C ALA A 261 -38.32 -6.58 -9.64
N SER A 262 -37.08 -6.90 -10.03
CA SER A 262 -36.78 -8.19 -10.68
C SER A 262 -37.00 -9.42 -9.77
N ARG A 263 -36.87 -9.27 -8.44
CA ARG A 263 -37.24 -10.32 -7.47
C ARG A 263 -38.75 -10.54 -7.45
N ARG A 264 -39.53 -9.46 -7.37
CA ARG A 264 -40.99 -9.50 -7.41
C ARG A 264 -41.50 -10.15 -8.71
N GLU A 265 -40.95 -9.76 -9.86
CA GLU A 265 -41.32 -10.36 -11.16
C GLU A 265 -40.99 -11.87 -11.23
N ARG A 266 -39.90 -12.31 -10.60
CA ARG A 266 -39.55 -13.74 -10.52
C ARG A 266 -40.46 -14.51 -9.57
N GLU A 267 -40.86 -13.90 -8.46
CA GLU A 267 -41.80 -14.48 -7.50
C GLU A 267 -43.20 -14.60 -8.12
N GLU A 268 -43.68 -13.58 -8.83
CA GLU A 268 -44.96 -13.61 -9.55
C GLU A 268 -44.98 -14.66 -10.67
N ARG A 269 -43.92 -14.75 -11.49
CA ARG A 269 -43.80 -15.82 -12.50
C ARG A 269 -43.69 -17.22 -11.90
N GLY A 270 -43.10 -17.34 -10.71
CA GLY A 270 -43.01 -18.61 -9.98
C GLY A 270 -44.37 -19.08 -9.45
N ASP A 271 -45.17 -18.15 -8.95
CA ASP A 271 -46.51 -18.42 -8.42
C ASP A 271 -47.54 -18.76 -9.53
N ASP A 272 -47.42 -18.14 -10.70
CA ASP A 272 -48.27 -18.46 -11.87
C ASP A 272 -47.97 -19.87 -12.43
N ALA A 273 -46.72 -20.33 -12.35
CA ALA A 273 -46.36 -21.69 -12.76
C ALA A 273 -46.90 -22.77 -11.81
N VAL A 274 -47.10 -22.45 -10.53
CA VAL A 274 -47.68 -23.37 -9.53
C VAL A 274 -49.20 -23.43 -9.63
N LYS A 275 -49.88 -22.34 -10.02
CA LYS A 275 -51.33 -22.30 -10.19
C LYS A 275 -51.82 -22.91 -11.51
N GLY A 276 -50.93 -23.20 -12.47
CA GLY A 276 -51.26 -23.83 -13.76
C GLY A 276 -51.47 -25.35 -13.74
N HIS A 277 -51.23 -26.03 -12.61
CA HIS A 277 -51.43 -27.48 -12.46
C HIS A 277 -52.61 -27.79 -11.52
N GLY A 278 -53.80 -27.29 -11.85
CA GLY A 278 -55.07 -27.72 -11.27
C GLY A 278 -55.80 -28.69 -12.19
N GLU A 279 -56.15 -29.86 -11.65
CA GLU A 279 -57.09 -30.86 -12.17
C GLU A 279 -56.68 -31.66 -13.43
N LEU A 280 -55.94 -32.75 -13.21
CA LEU A 280 -56.11 -33.97 -13.99
C LEU A 280 -56.98 -34.94 -13.18
N ASP A 281 -58.22 -35.11 -13.64
CA ASP A 281 -59.26 -35.97 -13.09
C ASP A 281 -58.78 -37.45 -13.05
N PRO A 282 -58.92 -38.19 -11.94
CA PRO A 282 -58.45 -39.58 -11.86
C PRO A 282 -59.30 -40.51 -12.75
N PRO A 283 -58.70 -41.53 -13.39
CA PRO A 283 -59.42 -42.40 -14.30
C PRO A 283 -60.41 -43.31 -13.55
N ARG A 284 -61.67 -43.36 -14.03
CA ARG A 284 -62.72 -44.23 -13.50
C ARG A 284 -62.39 -45.72 -13.72
N PRO A 285 -62.70 -46.61 -12.76
CA PRO A 285 -62.49 -48.04 -12.92
C PRO A 285 -63.45 -48.63 -13.95
N ARG A 286 -62.91 -49.34 -14.95
CA ARG A 286 -63.71 -50.14 -15.89
C ARG A 286 -64.10 -51.46 -15.22
N SER A 287 -65.40 -51.68 -15.07
CA SER A 287 -65.99 -52.99 -14.81
C SER A 287 -65.88 -53.86 -16.06
N THR A 288 -65.26 -55.03 -15.95
CA THR A 288 -65.50 -56.12 -16.90
C THR A 288 -65.68 -57.43 -16.14
N THR A 289 -66.90 -57.94 -16.32
CA THR A 289 -67.46 -59.23 -15.95
C THR A 289 -66.74 -60.42 -16.59
N ALA A 290 -66.80 -61.53 -15.85
CA ALA A 290 -66.59 -62.94 -16.19
C ALA A 290 -66.62 -63.36 -17.67
N ALA A 291 -65.69 -64.24 -18.05
CA ALA A 291 -65.92 -65.68 -18.32
C ALA A 291 -64.58 -66.41 -18.38
#